data_AF-A0A428QTK2-F1
#
_entry.id   AF-A0A428QTK2-F1
#
_cell.length_a   1.000
_cell.length_b   1.000
_cell.length_c   1.000
_cell.angle_alpha   90.00
_cell.angle_beta   90.00
_cell.angle_gamma   90.00
#
_symmetry.space_group_name_H-M   'P 1'
#
loop_
_entity.id
_entity.type
_entity.pdbx_description
1 polymer ?
#
loop_
_entity_poly.entity_id
_entity_poly.type
_entity_poly.pdbx_seq_one_letter_code
_entity_poly.pdbx_strand_id
1 'polypeptide(L)'
;MPGIDDVEMSSGTNFEPKLLGFAAVASLMASDKDQDLLIFRKFDKMSARNLLYLQCELLAIEDQLKRWDKKISRCRDIDLEEIAETWEVMIKEAEEGRSEAVELMALIIQLRAKIKEYHIEEDLVSLKAPVETDPLSRALRAHWPGKEETSRDGVSRISRANEGSITTTVTVFNIIVAIILLVGPITSLSFVSSRPAVLGMICSFTVAFATSVGLMTNAKRAEIFAGSAA
;
A
#
# COMPACT_ATOMS: atom_id res chain seq x y z
N MET A 1 -39.95 -63.92 9.34
CA MET A 1 -38.52 -64.02 9.71
C MET A 1 -37.89 -65.07 8.80
N PRO A 2 -36.72 -64.82 8.21
CA PRO A 2 -36.16 -63.54 7.76
C PRO A 2 -35.53 -63.67 6.35
N GLY A 3 -35.04 -62.55 5.81
CA GLY A 3 -34.31 -62.49 4.54
C GLY A 3 -34.16 -61.05 4.07
N ILE A 4 -33.76 -60.18 5.00
CA ILE A 4 -33.07 -58.93 4.70
C ILE A 4 -31.68 -59.35 4.22
N ASP A 5 -31.25 -58.87 3.06
CA ASP A 5 -29.84 -58.64 2.73
C ASP A 5 -29.82 -57.60 1.59
N ASP A 6 -29.80 -56.33 2.01
CA ASP A 6 -28.85 -55.31 1.56
C ASP A 6 -28.61 -55.19 0.05
N VAL A 7 -29.49 -54.46 -0.64
CA VAL A 7 -29.07 -53.72 -1.83
C VAL A 7 -28.69 -52.32 -1.36
N GLU A 8 -27.39 -52.16 -1.12
CA GLU A 8 -26.71 -50.88 -0.97
C GLU A 8 -27.25 -49.89 -2.01
N MET A 9 -28.05 -48.93 -1.57
CA MET A 9 -28.32 -47.73 -2.33
C MET A 9 -27.00 -46.96 -2.42
N SER A 10 -26.28 -47.27 -3.51
CA SER A 10 -25.30 -46.43 -4.20
C SER A 10 -25.15 -45.09 -3.50
N SER A 11 -24.09 -44.97 -2.69
CA SER A 11 -23.55 -43.69 -2.27
C SER A 11 -23.57 -42.79 -3.48
N GLY A 12 -24.39 -41.74 -3.42
CA GLY A 12 -24.40 -40.68 -4.41
C GLY A 12 -23.01 -40.08 -4.43
N THR A 13 -22.13 -40.65 -5.26
CA THR A 13 -20.92 -40.01 -5.69
C THR A 13 -21.42 -38.79 -6.45
N ASN A 14 -21.50 -37.66 -5.74
CA ASN A 14 -21.61 -36.35 -6.34
C ASN A 14 -20.52 -36.33 -7.41
N PHE A 15 -20.92 -36.51 -8.67
CA PHE A 15 -20.05 -36.26 -9.80
C PHE A 15 -19.85 -34.75 -9.78
N GLU A 16 -18.88 -34.30 -8.99
CA GLU A 16 -18.28 -32.99 -9.13
C GLU A 16 -17.96 -32.86 -10.61
N PRO A 17 -18.67 -31.98 -11.35
CA PRO A 17 -18.48 -31.85 -12.78
C PRO A 17 -17.01 -31.53 -12.99
N LYS A 18 -16.32 -32.32 -13.83
CA LYS A 18 -14.88 -32.14 -14.07
C LYS A 18 -14.62 -30.71 -14.52
N LEU A 19 -14.21 -29.86 -13.58
CA LEU A 19 -13.94 -28.46 -13.86
C LEU A 19 -12.76 -28.43 -14.85
N LEU A 20 -12.88 -27.61 -15.89
CA LEU A 20 -11.89 -27.49 -16.96
C LEU A 20 -11.47 -26.04 -17.10
N GLY A 21 -10.22 -25.81 -17.51
CA GLY A 21 -9.65 -24.47 -17.67
C GLY A 21 -9.56 -23.71 -16.35
N PHE A 22 -9.88 -22.42 -16.35
CA PHE A 22 -9.78 -21.56 -15.16
C PHE A 22 -10.65 -22.02 -14.00
N ALA A 23 -11.75 -22.73 -14.27
CA ALA A 23 -12.62 -23.25 -13.21
C ALA A 23 -11.90 -24.32 -12.36
N ALA A 24 -11.08 -25.16 -12.99
CA ALA A 24 -10.27 -26.17 -12.30
C ALA A 24 -9.18 -25.52 -11.43
N VAL A 25 -8.50 -24.51 -11.98
CA VAL A 25 -7.43 -23.78 -11.28
C VAL A 25 -8.00 -22.95 -10.13
N ALA A 26 -9.16 -22.31 -10.31
CA ALA A 26 -9.84 -21.57 -9.25
C ALA A 26 -10.30 -22.50 -8.11
N SER A 27 -10.83 -23.68 -8.43
CA SER A 27 -11.16 -24.70 -7.44
C SER A 27 -9.92 -25.17 -6.67
N LEU A 28 -8.80 -25.38 -7.37
CA LEU A 28 -7.52 -25.73 -6.73
C LEU A 28 -6.99 -24.60 -5.82
N MET A 29 -7.05 -23.36 -6.28
CA MET A 29 -6.67 -22.16 -5.50
C MET A 29 -7.55 -21.97 -4.27
N ALA A 30 -8.84 -22.24 -4.37
CA ALA A 30 -9.79 -22.14 -3.26
C ALA A 30 -9.68 -23.32 -2.27
N SER A 31 -9.11 -24.45 -2.70
CA SER A 31 -8.89 -25.61 -1.84
C SER A 31 -7.69 -25.43 -0.89
N ASP A 32 -6.79 -24.48 -1.17
CA ASP A 32 -5.68 -24.16 -0.27
C ASP A 32 -6.20 -23.27 0.88
N LYS A 33 -6.33 -23.87 2.07
CA LYS A 33 -6.91 -23.24 3.25
C LYS A 33 -6.08 -22.04 3.74
N ASP A 34 -4.77 -22.09 3.49
CA ASP A 34 -3.83 -21.11 4.02
C ASP A 34 -3.48 -20.03 2.99
N GLN A 35 -3.94 -20.16 1.74
CA GLN A 35 -3.65 -19.26 0.60
C GLN A 35 -2.15 -19.01 0.34
N ASP A 36 -1.26 -19.76 1.00
CA ASP A 36 0.18 -19.60 0.95
C ASP A 36 0.76 -19.93 -0.45
N LEU A 37 0.03 -20.70 -1.26
CA LEU A 37 0.46 -21.08 -2.61
C LEU A 37 -0.01 -20.12 -3.71
N LEU A 38 -0.74 -19.05 -3.37
CA LEU A 38 -1.26 -18.08 -4.34
C LEU A 38 -0.19 -17.07 -4.76
N ILE A 39 0.77 -17.50 -5.58
CA ILE A 39 1.79 -16.63 -6.15
C ILE A 39 1.27 -16.03 -7.46
N PHE A 40 0.60 -14.89 -7.36
CA PHE A 40 0.24 -14.10 -8.54
C PHE A 40 1.40 -13.22 -9.00
N ARG A 41 1.57 -13.09 -10.32
CA ARG A 41 2.50 -12.10 -10.87
C ARG A 41 2.02 -10.70 -10.49
N LYS A 42 2.87 -9.92 -9.83
CA LYS A 42 2.61 -8.51 -9.61
C LYS A 42 2.74 -7.75 -10.93
N PHE A 43 1.69 -7.06 -11.36
CA PHE A 43 1.66 -6.32 -12.63
C PHE A 43 1.97 -4.82 -12.44
N ASP A 44 2.97 -4.48 -11.61
CA ASP A 44 3.27 -3.09 -11.18
C ASP A 44 3.25 -2.05 -12.31
N LYS A 45 3.95 -2.35 -13.42
CA LYS A 45 4.03 -1.44 -14.56
C LYS A 45 2.68 -1.25 -15.26
N MET A 46 1.86 -2.30 -15.33
CA MET A 46 0.53 -2.21 -15.95
C MET A 46 -0.45 -1.53 -15.01
N SER A 47 -0.45 -1.83 -13.72
CA SER A 47 -1.29 -1.14 -12.72
C SER A 47 -0.98 0.35 -12.66
N ALA A 48 0.31 0.73 -12.64
CA ALA A 48 0.69 2.15 -12.71
C ALA A 48 0.21 2.82 -14.00
N ARG A 49 0.26 2.10 -15.13
CA ARG A 49 -0.26 2.63 -16.41
C ARG A 49 -1.78 2.77 -16.38
N ASN A 50 -2.50 1.82 -15.77
CA ASN A 50 -3.96 1.89 -15.66
C ASN A 50 -4.39 3.06 -14.77
N LEU A 51 -3.72 3.27 -13.63
CA LEU A 51 -3.91 4.45 -12.79
C LEU A 51 -3.73 5.76 -13.56
N LEU A 52 -2.70 5.86 -14.40
CA LEU A 52 -2.50 7.06 -15.24
C LEU A 52 -3.64 7.25 -16.25
N TYR A 53 -4.17 6.17 -16.84
CA TYR A 53 -5.34 6.26 -17.71
C TYR A 53 -6.59 6.70 -16.97
N LEU A 54 -6.85 6.14 -15.78
CA LEU A 54 -7.96 6.55 -14.92
C LEU A 54 -7.85 8.04 -14.53
N GLN A 55 -6.64 8.54 -14.24
CA GLN A 55 -6.40 9.96 -14.01
C GLN A 55 -6.72 10.82 -15.23
N CYS A 56 -6.30 10.39 -16.44
CA CYS A 56 -6.65 11.10 -17.67
C CYS A 56 -8.16 11.11 -17.93
N GLU A 57 -8.86 10.01 -17.67
CA GLU A 57 -10.32 9.92 -17.78
C GLU A 57 -11.02 10.86 -16.79
N LEU A 58 -10.57 10.87 -15.53
CA LEU A 58 -11.08 11.79 -14.50
C LEU A 58 -10.85 13.26 -14.87
N LEU A 59 -9.67 13.61 -15.40
CA LEU A 59 -9.36 14.96 -15.87
C LEU A 59 -10.26 15.38 -17.04
N ALA A 60 -10.59 14.46 -17.95
CA ALA A 60 -11.51 14.74 -19.04
C ALA A 60 -12.93 15.02 -18.54
N ILE A 61 -13.41 14.24 -17.55
CA ILE A 61 -14.72 14.46 -16.90
C ILE A 61 -14.71 15.80 -16.14
N GLU A 62 -13.63 16.13 -15.43
CA GLU A 62 -13.47 17.39 -14.73
C GLU A 62 -13.55 18.60 -15.68
N ASP A 63 -12.92 18.53 -16.85
CA ASP A 63 -13.03 19.59 -17.87
C ASP A 63 -14.47 19.75 -18.36
N GLN A 64 -15.20 18.65 -18.54
CA GLN A 64 -16.61 18.71 -18.92
C GLN A 64 -17.48 19.34 -17.84
N LEU A 65 -17.27 19.00 -16.55
CA LEU A 65 -17.96 19.65 -15.42
C LEU A 65 -17.67 21.15 -15.39
N LYS A 66 -16.41 21.56 -15.55
CA LYS A 66 -16.03 22.98 -15.61
C LYS A 66 -16.74 23.74 -16.73
N ARG A 67 -16.96 23.09 -17.87
CA ARG A 67 -17.73 23.68 -18.99
C ARG A 67 -19.20 23.84 -18.64
N TRP A 68 -19.78 22.88 -17.92
CA TRP A 68 -21.15 22.96 -17.39
C TRP A 68 -21.30 24.10 -16.38
N ASP A 69 -20.41 24.20 -15.39
CA ASP A 69 -20.43 25.29 -14.40
C ASP A 69 -20.38 26.66 -15.08
N LYS A 70 -19.54 26.78 -16.12
CA LYS A 70 -19.45 27.98 -16.94
C LYS A 70 -20.71 28.26 -17.76
N LYS A 71 -21.40 27.23 -18.24
CA LYS A 71 -22.68 27.34 -18.96
C LYS A 71 -23.77 27.85 -18.01
N ILE A 72 -23.90 27.26 -16.82
CA ILE A 72 -24.86 27.66 -15.78
C ILE A 72 -24.63 29.12 -15.37
N SER A 73 -23.38 29.48 -15.06
CA SER A 73 -22.99 30.86 -14.69
C SER A 73 -23.31 31.90 -15.76
N ARG A 74 -23.34 31.51 -17.05
CA ARG A 74 -23.61 32.40 -18.18
C ARG A 74 -25.09 32.58 -18.48
N CYS A 75 -25.87 31.49 -18.39
CA CYS A 75 -27.30 31.52 -18.71
C CYS A 75 -28.10 32.28 -17.65
N ARG A 76 -27.62 32.33 -16.39
CA ARG A 76 -28.30 32.97 -15.26
C ARG A 76 -29.77 32.50 -15.15
N ASP A 77 -29.97 31.23 -15.47
CA ASP A 77 -31.23 30.51 -15.45
C ASP A 77 -31.36 29.85 -14.08
N ILE A 78 -32.36 30.30 -13.31
CA ILE A 78 -32.59 29.91 -11.92
C ILE A 78 -32.89 28.41 -11.84
N ASP A 79 -33.63 27.87 -12.82
CA ASP A 79 -34.02 26.46 -12.81
C ASP A 79 -32.81 25.54 -13.09
N LEU A 80 -31.87 25.98 -13.94
CA LEU A 80 -30.62 25.25 -14.20
C LEU A 80 -29.65 25.31 -13.01
N GLU A 81 -29.64 26.42 -12.29
CA GLU A 81 -28.83 26.59 -11.07
C GLU A 81 -29.37 25.67 -9.96
N GLU A 82 -30.69 25.62 -9.76
CA GLU A 82 -31.32 24.73 -8.79
C GLU A 82 -31.07 23.24 -9.09
N ILE A 83 -31.12 22.85 -10.37
CA ILE A 83 -30.72 21.49 -10.81
C ILE A 83 -29.28 21.17 -10.44
N ALA A 84 -28.35 22.11 -10.64
CA ALA A 84 -26.94 21.87 -10.40
C ALA A 84 -26.59 21.80 -8.89
N GLU A 85 -27.31 22.55 -8.06
CA GLU A 85 -27.08 22.60 -6.61
C GLU A 85 -27.77 21.46 -5.86
N THR A 86 -28.94 21.02 -6.33
CA THR A 86 -29.79 20.06 -5.59
C THR A 86 -29.97 18.75 -6.36
N TRP A 87 -29.36 17.69 -5.85
CA TRP A 87 -29.43 16.35 -6.44
C TRP A 87 -30.85 15.80 -6.61
N GLU A 88 -31.76 16.10 -5.68
CA GLU A 88 -33.16 15.66 -5.75
C GLU A 88 -33.92 16.34 -6.89
N VAL A 89 -33.69 17.65 -7.08
CA VAL A 89 -34.26 18.42 -8.19
C VAL A 89 -33.70 17.92 -9.52
N MET A 90 -32.40 17.64 -9.58
CA MET A 90 -31.77 17.06 -10.78
C MET A 90 -32.39 15.73 -11.20
N ILE A 91 -32.66 14.82 -10.26
CA ILE A 91 -33.30 13.53 -10.58
C ILE A 91 -34.71 13.78 -11.10
N LYS A 92 -35.49 14.61 -10.42
CA LYS A 92 -36.88 14.90 -10.79
C LYS A 92 -36.96 15.49 -12.21
N GLU A 93 -36.11 16.47 -12.51
CA GLU A 93 -36.04 17.11 -13.83
C GLU A 93 -35.51 16.18 -14.93
N ALA A 94 -34.62 15.25 -14.58
CA ALA A 94 -34.16 14.21 -15.50
C ALA A 94 -35.28 13.21 -15.82
N GLU A 95 -36.10 12.82 -14.84
CA GLU A 95 -37.29 11.98 -15.03
C GLU A 95 -38.39 12.68 -15.84
N GLU A 96 -38.52 14.00 -15.68
CA GLU A 96 -39.41 14.85 -16.48
C GLU A 96 -38.91 15.08 -17.91
N GLY A 97 -37.68 14.64 -18.23
CA GLY A 97 -37.14 14.58 -19.59
C GLY A 97 -36.33 15.81 -20.00
N ARG A 98 -35.89 16.64 -19.05
CA ARG A 98 -35.03 17.79 -19.35
C ARG A 98 -33.63 17.32 -19.77
N SER A 99 -33.21 17.70 -20.98
CA SER A 99 -31.93 17.28 -21.57
C SER A 99 -30.72 17.58 -20.71
N GLU A 100 -30.67 18.78 -20.11
CA GLU A 100 -29.53 19.24 -19.31
C GLU A 100 -29.39 18.45 -18.02
N ALA A 101 -30.50 18.12 -17.36
CA ALA A 101 -30.50 17.33 -16.14
C ALA A 101 -30.01 15.90 -16.42
N VAL A 102 -30.47 15.29 -17.52
CA VAL A 102 -30.03 13.95 -17.95
C VAL A 102 -28.53 13.93 -18.28
N GLU A 103 -28.03 14.91 -19.03
CA GLU A 103 -26.61 15.00 -19.41
C GLU A 103 -25.72 15.21 -18.18
N LEU A 104 -26.09 16.13 -17.27
CA LEU A 104 -25.34 16.40 -16.06
C LEU A 104 -25.35 15.21 -15.10
N MET A 105 -26.51 14.55 -14.94
CA MET A 105 -26.65 13.35 -14.12
C MET A 105 -25.78 12.20 -14.64
N ALA A 106 -25.81 11.95 -15.95
CA ALA A 106 -24.98 10.92 -16.57
C ALA A 106 -23.49 11.15 -16.30
N LEU A 107 -23.06 12.40 -16.36
CA LEU A 107 -21.68 12.81 -16.14
C LEU A 107 -21.23 12.66 -14.68
N ILE A 108 -22.10 13.01 -13.73
CA ILE A 108 -21.86 12.80 -12.29
C ILE A 108 -21.81 11.29 -11.97
N ILE A 109 -22.67 10.48 -12.57
CA ILE A 109 -22.65 9.02 -12.38
C ILE A 109 -21.34 8.43 -12.90
N GLN A 110 -20.89 8.85 -14.09
CA GLN A 110 -19.61 8.43 -14.64
C GLN A 110 -18.44 8.84 -13.73
N LEU A 111 -18.44 10.07 -13.22
CA LEU A 111 -17.44 10.54 -12.27
C LEU A 111 -17.37 9.63 -11.04
N ARG A 112 -18.51 9.36 -10.39
CA ARG A 112 -18.58 8.52 -9.18
C ARG A 112 -18.08 7.11 -9.44
N ALA A 113 -18.43 6.52 -10.59
CA ALA A 113 -17.94 5.22 -10.99
C ALA A 113 -16.41 5.21 -11.17
N LYS A 114 -15.87 6.23 -11.84
CA LYS A 114 -14.43 6.33 -12.11
C LYS A 114 -13.61 6.63 -10.87
N ILE A 115 -14.11 7.44 -9.93
CA ILE A 115 -13.47 7.65 -8.64
C ILE A 115 -13.42 6.35 -7.84
N LYS A 116 -14.50 5.57 -7.86
CA LYS A 116 -14.54 4.26 -7.18
C LYS A 116 -13.50 3.30 -7.77
N GLU A 117 -13.42 3.22 -9.09
CA GLU A 117 -12.42 2.40 -9.80
C GLU A 117 -10.99 2.86 -9.46
N TYR A 118 -10.74 4.17 -9.49
CA TYR A 118 -9.45 4.77 -9.13
C TYR A 118 -9.02 4.43 -7.70
N HIS A 119 -9.93 4.55 -6.73
CA HIS A 119 -9.61 4.27 -5.33
C HIS A 119 -9.30 2.79 -5.08
N ILE A 120 -10.04 1.88 -5.74
CA ILE A 120 -9.76 0.44 -5.67
C ILE A 120 -8.37 0.14 -6.24
N GLU A 121 -8.03 0.70 -7.41
CA GLU A 121 -6.71 0.49 -8.01
C GLU A 121 -5.57 1.09 -7.19
N GLU A 122 -5.79 2.27 -6.61
CA GLU A 122 -4.83 2.92 -5.73
C GLU A 122 -4.59 2.08 -4.49
N ASP A 123 -5.65 1.55 -3.87
CA ASP A 123 -5.56 0.65 -2.72
C ASP A 123 -4.84 -0.66 -3.09
N LEU A 124 -5.11 -1.23 -4.27
CA LEU A 124 -4.38 -2.40 -4.78
C LEU A 124 -2.88 -2.15 -4.99
N VAL A 125 -2.50 -0.93 -5.40
CA VAL A 125 -1.10 -0.51 -5.50
C VAL A 125 -0.51 -0.18 -4.13
N SER A 126 -1.34 0.30 -3.20
CA SER A 126 -1.03 0.63 -1.80
C SER A 126 -0.90 -0.61 -0.91
N LEU A 127 -1.47 -1.76 -1.29
CA LEU A 127 -1.23 -3.09 -0.70
C LEU A 127 0.23 -3.57 -0.81
N LYS A 128 1.14 -2.69 -1.23
CA LYS A 128 2.52 -2.73 -0.78
C LYS A 128 2.50 -2.81 0.75
N ALA A 129 2.73 -4.02 1.27
CA ALA A 129 2.88 -4.28 2.69
C ALA A 129 3.60 -3.08 3.32
N PRO A 130 3.02 -2.44 4.36
CA PRO A 130 3.65 -1.27 4.95
C PRO A 130 5.09 -1.69 5.18
N VAL A 131 6.02 -1.02 4.49
CA VAL A 131 7.42 -1.14 4.84
C VAL A 131 7.39 -0.75 6.30
N GLU A 132 7.55 -1.71 7.20
CA GLU A 132 7.75 -1.47 8.62
C GLU A 132 8.93 -0.52 8.67
N THR A 133 8.67 0.78 8.63
CA THR A 133 9.73 1.76 8.54
C THR A 133 10.27 1.82 9.92
N ASP A 134 11.32 1.02 10.14
CA ASP A 134 12.02 0.94 11.41
C ASP A 134 12.22 2.37 11.96
N PRO A 135 12.06 2.60 13.27
CA PRO A 135 12.29 3.90 13.90
C PRO A 135 13.64 4.52 13.53
N LEU A 136 14.63 3.66 13.24
CA LEU A 136 15.97 4.02 12.78
C LEU A 136 15.98 4.55 11.35
N SER A 137 15.18 3.98 10.43
CA SER A 137 14.94 4.53 9.10
C SER A 137 14.34 5.93 9.17
N ARG A 138 13.48 6.19 10.18
CA ARG A 138 12.88 7.52 10.42
C ARG A 138 13.89 8.53 10.98
N ALA A 139 14.72 8.11 11.94
CA ALA A 139 15.79 8.94 12.50
C ALA A 139 16.88 9.27 11.47
N LEU A 140 17.26 8.29 10.64
CA LEU A 140 18.24 8.49 9.58
C LEU A 140 17.69 9.40 8.47
N ARG A 141 16.40 9.27 8.11
CA ARG A 141 15.74 10.18 7.17
C ARG A 141 15.71 11.62 7.66
N ALA A 142 15.56 11.84 8.97
CA ALA A 142 15.60 13.18 9.57
C ALA A 142 17.00 13.80 9.57
N HIS A 143 18.06 12.98 9.54
CA HIS A 143 19.45 13.44 9.60
C HIS A 143 20.18 13.38 8.24
N TRP A 144 19.58 12.79 7.21
CA TRP A 144 20.23 12.64 5.90
C TRP A 144 20.22 13.98 5.14
N PRO A 145 21.37 14.58 4.83
CA PRO A 145 21.44 15.70 3.90
C PRO A 145 21.10 15.16 2.51
N GLY A 146 19.89 15.49 2.04
CA GLY A 146 19.36 15.02 0.76
C GLY A 146 20.38 15.20 -0.36
N LYS A 147 20.87 14.09 -0.91
CA LYS A 147 21.58 14.11 -2.19
C LYS A 147 20.50 14.25 -3.25
N GLU A 148 20.13 15.50 -3.54
CA GLU A 148 19.29 15.81 -4.69
C GLU A 148 20.08 15.43 -5.94
N GLU A 149 19.71 14.31 -6.58
CA GLU A 149 20.14 14.04 -7.94
C GLU A 149 19.38 14.99 -8.86
N THR A 150 20.14 15.93 -9.42
CA THR A 150 19.69 16.91 -10.39
C THR A 150 19.30 16.21 -11.69
N SER A 151 18.00 16.01 -11.88
CA SER A 151 17.45 15.67 -13.20
C SER A 151 17.47 16.92 -14.10
N ARG A 152 17.77 16.68 -15.38
CA ARG A 152 18.28 17.65 -16.36
C ARG A 152 17.24 18.60 -16.97
N ASP A 153 15.99 18.60 -16.49
CA ASP A 153 14.86 19.32 -17.12
C ASP A 153 14.11 20.32 -16.23
N GLY A 154 14.63 20.70 -15.06
CA GLY A 154 14.31 21.98 -14.37
C GLY A 154 12.86 22.29 -13.95
N VAL A 155 11.84 21.49 -14.26
CA VAL A 155 10.44 21.90 -14.15
C VAL A 155 9.58 21.01 -13.24
N SER A 156 10.01 19.81 -12.87
CA SER A 156 9.19 18.94 -12.01
C SER A 156 10.01 17.98 -11.14
N ARG A 157 9.89 18.16 -9.82
CA ARG A 157 10.45 17.27 -8.78
C ARG A 157 9.62 15.99 -8.70
N ILE A 158 9.99 14.97 -9.47
CA ILE A 158 9.48 13.60 -9.26
C ILE A 158 10.65 12.80 -8.68
N SER A 159 10.80 12.88 -7.35
CA SER A 159 11.79 12.07 -6.63
C SER A 159 11.30 10.63 -6.63
N ARG A 160 11.80 9.84 -7.59
CA ARG A 160 11.59 8.39 -7.63
C ARG A 160 12.50 7.80 -6.54
N ALA A 161 12.02 7.82 -5.30
CA ALA A 161 12.73 7.20 -4.18
C ALA A 161 12.83 5.70 -4.45
N ASN A 162 13.99 5.26 -4.95
CA ASN A 162 14.32 3.85 -5.04
C ASN A 162 14.53 3.32 -3.62
N GLU A 163 13.44 2.90 -2.97
CA GLU A 163 13.42 2.40 -1.59
C GLU A 163 14.47 1.31 -1.33
N GLY A 164 14.83 0.51 -2.34
CA GLY A 164 15.86 -0.53 -2.20
C GLY A 164 17.25 0.02 -1.86
N SER A 165 17.62 1.20 -2.35
CA SER A 165 18.94 1.79 -2.04
C SER A 165 19.03 2.32 -0.61
N ILE A 166 17.90 2.76 -0.05
CA ILE A 166 17.84 3.32 1.30
C ILE A 166 17.96 2.17 2.30
N THR A 167 17.14 1.13 2.16
CA THR A 167 17.17 -0.05 3.05
C THR A 167 18.53 -0.75 3.01
N THR A 168 19.13 -0.92 1.83
CA THR A 168 20.46 -1.55 1.69
C THR A 168 21.54 -0.76 2.43
N THR A 169 21.51 0.58 2.38
CA THR A 169 22.51 1.43 3.08
C THR A 169 22.38 1.32 4.59
N VAL A 170 21.14 1.23 5.11
CA VAL A 170 20.88 1.05 6.55
C VAL A 170 21.39 -0.32 7.02
N THR A 171 21.11 -1.38 6.27
CA THR A 171 21.57 -2.72 6.60
C THR A 171 23.10 -2.79 6.62
N VAL A 172 23.78 -2.18 5.64
CA VAL A 172 25.25 -2.13 5.59
C VAL A 172 25.82 -1.34 6.77
N PHE A 173 25.24 -0.17 7.10
CA PHE A 173 25.68 0.62 8.25
C PHE A 173 25.56 -0.16 9.57
N ASN A 174 24.45 -0.88 9.77
CA ASN A 174 24.25 -1.70 10.96
C ASN A 174 25.25 -2.86 11.05
N ILE A 175 25.54 -3.52 9.93
CA ILE A 175 26.58 -4.57 9.86
C ILE A 175 27.94 -3.99 10.25
N ILE A 176 28.28 -2.79 9.78
CA ILE A 176 29.53 -2.11 10.14
C ILE A 176 29.59 -1.82 11.64
N VAL A 177 28.52 -1.27 12.22
CA VAL A 177 28.44 -1.01 13.67
C VAL A 177 28.58 -2.30 14.48
N ALA A 178 27.94 -3.39 14.05
CA ALA A 178 28.05 -4.70 14.68
C ALA A 178 29.48 -5.26 14.62
N ILE A 179 30.17 -5.13 13.48
CA ILE A 179 31.57 -5.57 13.32
C ILE A 179 32.48 -4.77 14.25
N ILE A 180 32.30 -3.45 14.35
CA ILE A 180 33.09 -2.60 15.25
C ILE A 180 32.85 -2.97 16.71
N LEU A 181 31.60 -3.25 17.10
CA LEU A 181 31.26 -3.68 18.46
C LEU A 181 31.79 -5.08 18.81
N LEU A 182 31.96 -5.98 17.83
CA LEU A 182 32.52 -7.31 18.05
C LEU A 182 34.05 -7.31 18.07
N VAL A 183 34.69 -6.61 17.12
CA VAL A 183 36.14 -6.65 16.93
C VAL A 183 36.86 -5.59 17.79
N GLY A 184 36.20 -4.45 18.05
CA GLY A 184 36.74 -3.34 18.82
C GLY A 184 37.16 -3.71 20.26
N PRO A 185 36.33 -4.39 21.05
CA PRO A 185 36.72 -4.80 22.41
C PRO A 185 37.89 -5.77 22.40
N ILE A 186 37.89 -6.75 21.48
CA ILE A 186 38.93 -7.79 21.37
C ILE A 186 40.29 -7.17 21.05
N THR A 187 40.32 -6.25 20.08
CA THR A 187 41.54 -5.56 19.67
C THR A 187 42.00 -4.54 20.72
N SER A 188 41.09 -3.78 21.31
CA SER A 188 41.41 -2.77 22.32
C SER A 188 41.98 -3.37 23.60
N LEU A 189 41.45 -4.51 24.05
CA LEU A 189 41.99 -5.24 25.22
C LEU A 189 43.40 -5.78 25.00
N SER A 190 43.82 -6.00 23.74
CA SER A 190 45.17 -6.52 23.44
C SER A 190 46.28 -5.47 23.61
N PHE A 191 45.94 -4.18 23.56
CA PHE A 191 46.90 -3.07 23.66
C PHE A 191 47.02 -2.50 25.07
N VAL A 192 46.03 -2.72 25.95
CA VAL A 192 46.03 -2.13 27.28
C VAL A 192 46.57 -3.14 28.32
N SER A 193 47.70 -2.82 28.93
CA SER A 193 48.32 -3.67 29.96
C SER A 193 47.87 -3.32 31.40
N SER A 194 47.15 -2.22 31.60
CA SER A 194 46.75 -1.74 32.93
C SER A 194 45.37 -2.28 33.35
N ARG A 195 45.34 -3.04 34.46
CA ARG A 195 44.11 -3.65 35.00
C ARG A 195 42.91 -2.70 35.21
N PRO A 196 43.08 -1.45 35.72
CA PRO A 196 41.94 -0.53 35.83
C PRO A 196 41.43 -0.03 34.47
N ALA A 197 42.31 0.13 33.47
CA ALA A 197 41.88 0.54 32.13
C ALA A 197 41.15 -0.58 31.38
N VAL A 198 41.59 -1.84 31.56
CA VAL A 198 40.87 -3.02 31.04
C VAL A 198 39.42 -3.02 31.53
N LEU A 199 39.21 -2.79 32.83
CA LEU A 199 37.89 -2.81 33.44
C LEU A 199 37.01 -1.66 32.92
N GLY A 200 37.57 -0.46 32.77
CA GLY A 200 36.88 0.69 32.18
C GLY A 200 36.45 0.46 30.73
N MET A 201 37.33 -0.15 29.91
CA MET A 201 37.02 -0.42 28.51
C MET A 201 35.91 -1.48 28.38
N ILE A 202 35.92 -2.56 29.17
CA ILE A 202 34.85 -3.56 29.16
C ILE A 202 33.50 -2.92 29.49
N CYS A 203 33.43 -2.08 30.52
CA CYS A 203 32.22 -1.35 30.87
C CYS A 203 31.72 -0.46 29.72
N SER A 204 32.62 0.29 29.07
CA SER A 204 32.25 1.18 27.96
C SER A 204 31.70 0.41 26.75
N PHE A 205 32.32 -0.71 26.37
CA PHE A 205 31.86 -1.55 25.26
C PHE A 205 30.57 -2.29 25.60
N THR A 206 30.36 -2.68 26.85
CA THR A 206 29.11 -3.31 27.31
C THR A 206 27.94 -2.33 27.23
N VAL A 207 28.15 -1.08 27.64
CA VAL A 207 27.14 -0.01 27.50
C VAL A 207 26.85 0.26 26.03
N ALA A 208 27.88 0.41 25.19
CA ALA A 208 27.70 0.63 23.75
C ALA A 208 26.96 -0.52 23.07
N PHE A 209 27.26 -1.77 23.43
CA PHE A 209 26.57 -2.95 22.95
C PHE A 209 25.09 -2.97 23.40
N ALA A 210 24.83 -2.71 24.68
CA ALA A 210 23.47 -2.64 25.20
C ALA A 210 22.65 -1.50 24.57
N THR A 211 23.26 -0.35 24.30
CA THR A 211 22.62 0.76 23.57
C THR A 211 22.32 0.38 22.13
N SER A 212 23.25 -0.26 21.42
CA SER A 212 23.06 -0.71 20.03
C SER A 212 21.95 -1.75 19.93
N VAL A 213 21.98 -2.77 20.80
CA VAL A 213 20.91 -3.78 20.86
C VAL A 213 19.60 -3.15 21.31
N GLY A 214 19.62 -2.22 22.26
CA GLY A 214 18.43 -1.50 22.72
C GLY A 214 17.77 -0.66 21.63
N LEU A 215 18.55 0.00 20.78
CA LEU A 215 18.03 0.72 19.60
C LEU A 215 17.50 -0.26 18.55
N MET A 216 18.16 -1.39 18.35
CA MET A 216 17.77 -2.41 17.37
C MET A 216 16.58 -3.27 17.81
N THR A 217 16.33 -3.40 19.12
CA THR A 217 15.27 -4.26 19.69
C THR A 217 14.07 -3.49 20.25
N ASN A 218 14.18 -2.19 20.55
CA ASN A 218 13.03 -1.37 21.01
C ASN A 218 11.96 -1.08 19.95
N ALA A 219 12.14 -1.51 18.70
CA ALA A 219 11.06 -1.45 17.70
C ALA A 219 9.80 -2.20 18.17
N LYS A 220 9.93 -3.25 19.00
CA LYS A 220 8.77 -4.05 19.46
C LYS A 220 8.11 -3.60 20.76
N ARG A 221 8.79 -2.84 21.63
CA ARG A 221 8.21 -2.46 22.96
C ARG A 221 7.43 -1.15 22.93
N ALA A 222 7.89 -0.16 22.17
CA ALA A 222 7.20 1.13 22.08
C ALA A 222 5.80 1.02 21.43
N GLU A 223 5.62 0.08 20.50
CA GLU A 223 4.34 -0.15 19.80
C GLU A 223 3.31 -0.88 20.67
N ILE A 224 3.73 -1.78 21.57
CA ILE A 224 2.83 -2.46 22.51
C ILE A 224 2.19 -1.48 23.51
N PHE A 225 2.93 -0.44 23.93
CA PHE A 225 2.40 0.59 24.81
C PHE A 225 1.52 1.62 24.07
N ALA A 226 1.79 1.90 22.80
CA ALA A 226 0.95 2.76 21.98
C ALA A 226 -0.39 2.09 21.61
N GLY A 227 -0.39 0.77 21.37
CA GLY A 227 -1.60 0.00 21.06
C GLY A 227 -2.53 -0.25 22.25
N SER A 228 -2.05 -0.10 23.49
CA SER A 228 -2.87 -0.22 24.71
C SER A 228 -3.49 1.10 25.17
N ALA A 229 -3.24 2.19 24.45
CA ALA A 229 -3.77 3.53 24.75
C ALA A 229 -4.88 3.98 23.77
N ALA A 230 -5.36 3.07 22.90
CA ALA A 230 -6.52 3.25 22.03
C ALA A 230 -7.70 2.39 22.51
#